data_AF-A0A091P3S4-F1
#
_entry.id   AF-A0A091P3S4-F1
#
_cell.length_a   1.000
_cell.length_b   1.000
_cell.length_c   1.000
_cell.angle_alpha   90.00
_cell.angle_beta   90.00
_cell.angle_gamma   90.00
#
_symmetry.space_group_name_H-M   'P 1'
#
loop_
_entity.id
_entity.type
_entity.pdbx_description
1 polymer ?
#
loop_
_entity_poly.entity_id
_entity_poly.type
_entity_poly.pdbx_seq_one_letter_code
_entity_poly.pdbx_strand_id
1 'polypeptide(L)'
;TEKKVVKITSEISQMERMQKRAERFNVPVSLESKKAARAARFGLATVSTKGLSADSKPTVNMDKLKERAQRFGLNVSSLSKKSEEDEKLKKRKERFGIVTSSAGAGATEDTEAKKRKRAERFGIV
;
A
#
# COMPACT_ATOMS: atom_id res chain seq x y z
N THR A 1 -13.31 14.80 -24.95
CA THR A 1 -12.32 15.48 -24.09
C THR A 1 -11.06 14.64 -24.06
N GLU A 2 -10.04 15.09 -24.78
CA GLU A 2 -8.77 14.38 -24.93
C GLU A 2 -8.00 14.31 -23.61
N LYS A 3 -7.53 13.12 -23.24
CA LYS A 3 -6.70 12.94 -22.04
C LYS A 3 -5.26 13.35 -22.39
N LYS A 4 -4.83 14.54 -21.97
CA LYS A 4 -3.42 14.94 -22.03
C LYS A 4 -2.59 14.03 -21.13
N VAL A 5 -1.89 13.07 -21.71
CA VAL A 5 -0.90 12.23 -21.01
C VAL A 5 0.40 13.04 -20.91
N VAL A 6 0.64 13.62 -19.74
CA VAL A 6 1.88 14.36 -19.46
C VAL A 6 3.01 13.36 -19.28
N LYS A 7 3.94 13.32 -20.24
CA LYS A 7 5.12 12.45 -20.21
C LYS A 7 6.17 13.10 -19.31
N ILE A 8 6.18 12.74 -18.03
CA ILE A 8 7.20 13.18 -17.08
C ILE A 8 8.50 12.44 -17.43
N THR A 9 9.38 13.09 -18.18
CA THR A 9 10.76 12.65 -18.35
C THR A 9 11.49 12.95 -17.05
N SER A 10 11.80 11.93 -16.24
CA SER A 10 12.65 12.18 -15.08
C SER A 10 14.07 12.44 -15.57
N GLU A 11 14.59 13.64 -15.29
CA GLU A 11 15.95 14.05 -15.63
C GLU A 11 17.02 13.13 -15.03
N ILE A 12 16.68 12.51 -13.91
CA ILE A 12 17.54 11.56 -13.19
C ILE A 12 17.48 10.20 -13.88
N SER A 13 18.63 9.73 -14.36
CA SER A 13 18.77 8.38 -14.93
C SER A 13 18.31 7.31 -13.94
N GLN A 14 17.73 6.22 -14.46
CA GLN A 14 17.29 5.09 -13.65
C GLN A 14 18.44 4.52 -12.79
N MET A 15 19.67 4.51 -13.32
CA MET A 15 20.86 4.07 -12.60
C MET A 15 21.18 4.96 -11.40
N GLU A 16 21.17 6.28 -11.59
CA GLU A 16 21.46 7.24 -10.52
C GLU A 16 20.40 7.16 -9.39
N ARG A 17 19.13 6.98 -9.76
CA ARG A 17 18.05 6.75 -8.79
C ARG A 17 18.25 5.47 -7.97
N MET A 18 18.75 4.41 -8.61
CA MET A 18 19.08 3.16 -7.93
C MET A 18 20.27 3.30 -6.99
N GLN A 19 21.30 4.06 -7.39
CA GLN A 19 22.47 4.37 -6.56
C GLN A 19 22.10 5.18 -5.32
N LYS A 20 21.37 6.30 -5.46
CA LYS A 20 20.90 7.11 -4.33
C LYS A 20 20.03 6.32 -3.34
N ARG A 21 19.28 5.32 -3.83
CA ARG A 21 18.53 4.40 -2.96
C ARG A 21 19.47 3.40 -2.27
N ALA A 22 20.43 2.83 -2.98
CA ALA A 22 21.41 1.91 -2.41
C ALA A 22 22.20 2.57 -1.27
N GLU A 23 22.65 3.81 -1.46
CA GLU A 23 23.33 4.62 -0.44
C GLU A 23 22.43 4.89 0.77
N ARG A 24 21.18 5.35 0.53
CA ARG A 24 20.24 5.65 1.62
C ARG A 24 19.88 4.46 2.51
N PHE A 25 19.86 3.27 1.94
CA PHE A 25 19.42 2.06 2.65
C PHE A 25 20.57 1.08 2.92
N ASN A 26 21.81 1.45 2.56
CA ASN A 26 22.98 0.58 2.61
C ASN A 26 22.74 -0.80 1.96
N VAL A 27 21.97 -0.83 0.86
CA VAL A 27 21.63 -2.07 0.13
C VAL A 27 22.44 -2.14 -1.16
N PRO A 28 23.13 -3.26 -1.45
CA PRO A 28 23.84 -3.44 -2.72
C PRO A 28 22.92 -3.22 -3.94
N VAL A 29 23.47 -2.65 -5.01
CA VAL A 29 22.69 -2.31 -6.21
C VAL A 29 22.23 -3.57 -6.98
N SER A 30 22.88 -4.72 -6.77
CA SER A 30 22.57 -5.97 -7.48
C SER A 30 21.13 -6.45 -7.22
N LEU A 31 20.45 -6.86 -8.29
CA LEU A 31 19.07 -7.35 -8.21
C LEU A 31 18.96 -8.59 -7.34
N GLU A 32 19.97 -9.46 -7.38
CA GLU A 32 20.03 -10.67 -6.57
C GLU A 32 20.13 -10.37 -5.08
N SER A 33 20.96 -9.39 -4.68
CA SER A 33 21.05 -8.94 -3.29
C SER A 33 19.72 -8.36 -2.79
N LYS A 34 19.02 -7.58 -3.61
CA LYS A 34 17.70 -7.03 -3.26
C LYS A 34 16.63 -8.11 -3.12
N LYS A 35 16.68 -9.11 -4.00
CA LYS A 35 15.78 -10.28 -3.95
C LYS A 35 16.05 -11.10 -2.69
N ALA A 36 17.31 -11.38 -2.40
CA ALA A 36 17.73 -12.10 -1.19
C ALA A 36 17.39 -11.33 0.10
N ALA A 37 17.68 -10.02 0.15
CA ALA A 37 17.33 -9.18 1.29
C ALA A 37 15.82 -9.13 1.53
N ARG A 38 15.01 -9.10 0.47
CA ARG A 38 13.55 -9.23 0.59
C ARG A 38 13.16 -10.60 1.12
N ALA A 39 13.66 -11.67 0.51
CA ALA A 39 13.36 -13.03 0.92
C ALA A 39 13.69 -13.26 2.40
N ALA A 40 14.86 -12.81 2.88
CA ALA A 40 15.26 -12.84 4.28
C ALA A 40 14.29 -12.08 5.20
N ARG A 41 13.86 -10.87 4.80
CA ARG A 41 12.86 -10.09 5.57
C ARG A 41 11.51 -10.79 5.67
N PHE A 42 11.12 -11.55 4.66
CA PHE A 42 9.85 -12.26 4.60
C PHE A 42 9.97 -13.74 4.99
N GLY A 43 11.14 -14.18 5.45
CA GLY A 43 11.38 -15.58 5.84
C GLY A 43 11.26 -16.58 4.69
N LEU A 44 11.40 -16.13 3.44
CA LEU A 44 11.50 -17.03 2.29
C LEU A 44 12.96 -17.46 2.16
N ALA A 45 13.22 -18.76 2.26
CA ALA A 45 14.56 -19.30 2.03
C ALA A 45 14.99 -19.03 0.58
N THR A 46 16.18 -18.46 0.39
CA THR A 46 16.74 -18.08 -0.92
C THR A 46 17.30 -19.26 -1.70
N VAL A 47 16.83 -20.48 -1.42
CA VAL A 47 17.33 -21.67 -2.10
C VAL A 47 16.53 -21.90 -3.37
N SER A 48 17.25 -21.88 -4.48
CA SER A 48 16.80 -22.37 -5.78
C SER A 48 16.18 -23.76 -5.62
N THR A 49 14.85 -23.84 -5.59
CA THR A 49 14.14 -25.10 -5.73
C THR A 49 13.50 -25.12 -7.11
N LYS A 50 14.30 -25.63 -8.07
CA LYS A 50 13.78 -26.23 -9.28
C LYS A 50 12.79 -27.32 -8.86
N GLY A 51 11.50 -27.00 -8.98
CA GLY A 51 10.39 -27.95 -8.90
C GLY A 51 10.15 -28.61 -7.55
N LEU A 52 9.50 -27.93 -6.61
CA LEU A 52 8.70 -28.61 -5.57
C LEU A 52 7.45 -27.81 -5.22
N SER A 53 6.32 -28.38 -5.67
CA SER A 53 4.94 -28.30 -5.21
C SER A 53 4.38 -26.99 -4.62
N ALA A 54 3.30 -26.53 -5.25
CA ALA A 54 2.43 -25.41 -4.86
C ALA A 54 1.60 -25.65 -3.57
N ASP A 55 2.11 -26.40 -2.60
CA ASP A 55 1.38 -26.79 -1.38
C ASP A 55 2.15 -26.58 -0.07
N SER A 56 3.27 -25.86 -0.11
CA SER A 56 3.83 -25.28 1.12
C SER A 56 2.99 -24.07 1.54
N LYS A 57 1.75 -24.32 1.98
CA LYS A 57 1.02 -23.36 2.82
C LYS A 57 2.01 -22.95 3.91
N PRO A 58 2.40 -21.66 4.03
CA PRO A 58 3.24 -21.26 5.13
C PRO A 58 2.51 -21.72 6.38
N THR A 59 3.17 -22.55 7.19
CA THR A 59 2.62 -23.06 8.44
C THR A 59 2.13 -21.84 9.20
N VAL A 60 0.80 -21.65 9.24
CA VAL A 60 0.22 -20.46 9.82
C VAL A 60 0.58 -20.53 11.29
N ASN A 61 1.47 -19.64 11.72
CA ASN A 61 1.95 -19.65 13.10
C ASN A 61 0.77 -19.20 13.99
N MET A 62 0.26 -20.15 14.78
CA MET A 62 -0.93 -19.95 15.61
C MET A 62 -0.74 -18.84 16.64
N ASP A 63 0.49 -18.59 17.09
CA ASP A 63 0.80 -17.53 18.05
C ASP A 63 0.69 -16.16 17.39
N LYS A 64 1.16 -15.99 16.15
CA LYS A 64 0.94 -14.75 15.37
C LYS A 64 -0.54 -14.46 15.13
N LEU A 65 -1.37 -15.51 15.00
CA LEU A 65 -2.82 -15.34 14.85
C LEU A 65 -3.49 -14.94 16.17
N LYS A 66 -3.09 -15.55 17.29
CA LYS A 66 -3.53 -15.16 18.64
C LYS A 66 -3.12 -13.73 18.98
N GLU A 67 -1.87 -13.35 18.73
CA GLU A 67 -1.37 -11.99 18.89
C GLU A 67 -2.17 -10.99 18.04
N ARG A 68 -2.53 -11.36 16.81
CA ARG A 68 -3.38 -10.53 15.96
C ARG A 68 -4.78 -10.40 16.57
N ALA A 69 -5.38 -11.49 17.01
CA ALA A 69 -6.70 -11.45 17.66
C ALA A 69 -6.68 -10.60 18.94
N GLN A 70 -5.61 -10.63 19.72
CA GLN A 70 -5.47 -9.75 20.88
C GLN A 70 -5.30 -8.28 20.50
N ARG A 71 -4.50 -7.98 19.46
CA ARG A 71 -4.27 -6.62 18.99
C ARG A 71 -5.50 -5.97 18.36
N PHE A 72 -6.26 -6.76 17.59
CA PHE A 72 -7.40 -6.27 16.82
C PHE A 72 -8.76 -6.57 17.48
N GLY A 73 -8.77 -7.30 18.59
CA GLY A 73 -9.96 -7.64 19.36
C GLY A 73 -10.41 -9.09 19.12
N LEU A 74 -10.68 -9.79 20.23
CA LEU A 74 -11.22 -11.16 20.28
C LEU A 74 -12.68 -11.27 19.78
N ASN A 75 -13.25 -10.17 19.29
CA ASN A 75 -14.67 -10.07 18.97
C ASN A 75 -14.95 -10.72 17.61
N VAL A 76 -14.99 -12.06 17.62
CA VAL A 76 -15.36 -12.88 16.47
C VAL A 76 -16.85 -13.20 16.41
N SER A 77 -17.65 -12.77 17.39
CA SER A 77 -19.11 -12.93 17.33
C SER A 77 -19.67 -12.06 16.21
N SER A 78 -20.50 -12.64 15.34
CA SER A 78 -21.04 -11.96 14.15
C SER A 78 -21.84 -10.70 14.50
N LEU A 79 -22.49 -10.72 15.67
CA LEU A 79 -23.32 -9.64 16.18
C LEU A 79 -22.50 -8.41 16.55
N SER A 80 -21.37 -8.56 17.23
CA SER A 80 -20.54 -7.41 17.63
C SER A 80 -19.77 -6.78 16.46
N LYS A 81 -19.40 -7.59 15.46
CA LYS A 81 -18.79 -7.06 14.22
C LYS A 81 -19.73 -6.12 13.47
N LYS A 82 -21.04 -6.40 13.52
CA LYS A 82 -22.04 -5.62 12.79
C LYS A 82 -22.19 -4.21 13.37
N SER A 83 -22.27 -4.08 14.69
CA SER A 83 -22.33 -2.77 15.36
C SER A 83 -21.06 -1.95 15.17
N GLU A 84 -19.88 -2.57 15.22
CA GLU A 84 -18.59 -1.88 15.02
C GLU A 84 -18.44 -1.35 13.58
N GLU A 85 -18.84 -2.13 12.57
CA GLU A 85 -18.81 -1.70 11.16
C GLU A 85 -19.84 -0.60 10.88
N ASP A 86 -21.02 -0.64 11.50
CA ASP A 86 -22.03 0.42 11.37
C ASP A 86 -21.53 1.76 11.95
N GLU A 87 -20.89 1.75 13.12
CA GLU A 87 -20.26 2.95 13.69
C GLU A 87 -19.12 3.48 12.82
N LYS A 88 -18.27 2.58 12.31
CA LYS A 88 -17.15 2.95 11.44
C LYS A 88 -17.66 3.54 10.13
N LEU A 89 -18.73 2.99 9.57
CA LEU A 89 -19.39 3.51 8.40
C LEU A 89 -20.00 4.89 8.69
N LYS A 90 -20.63 5.08 9.85
CA LYS A 90 -21.14 6.40 10.30
C LYS A 90 -20.01 7.42 10.41
N LYS A 91 -18.93 7.11 11.14
CA LYS A 91 -17.73 7.95 11.27
C LYS A 91 -17.11 8.27 9.91
N ARG A 92 -17.13 7.31 8.96
CA ARG A 92 -16.64 7.54 7.58
C ARG A 92 -17.56 8.47 6.80
N LYS A 93 -18.88 8.30 6.90
CA LYS A 93 -19.86 9.20 6.27
C LYS A 93 -19.75 10.62 6.83
N GLU A 94 -19.51 10.78 8.13
CA GLU A 94 -19.28 12.09 8.74
C GLU A 94 -17.97 12.72 8.24
N ARG A 95 -16.89 11.94 8.11
CA ARG A 95 -15.59 12.45 7.64
C ARG A 95 -15.54 12.76 6.15
N PHE A 96 -16.20 11.96 5.32
CA PHE A 96 -16.04 11.98 3.87
C PHE A 96 -17.32 12.34 3.11
N GLY A 97 -18.42 12.59 3.83
CA GLY A 97 -19.74 12.73 3.23
C GLY A 97 -20.32 11.38 2.79
N ILE A 98 -21.61 11.42 2.45
CA ILE A 98 -22.31 10.26 1.90
C ILE A 98 -21.87 10.09 0.44
N VAL A 99 -20.90 9.20 0.21
CA VAL A 99 -20.57 8.73 -1.14
C VAL A 99 -21.53 7.60 -1.49
N THR A 100 -22.78 7.96 -1.81
CA THR A 100 -23.60 7.11 -2.67
C THR A 100 -23.05 7.28 -4.08
N SER A 101 -22.84 6.18 -4.79
CA SER A 101 -22.28 6.14 -6.16
C SER A 101 -23.18 6.83 -7.21
N SER A 102 -24.08 7.73 -6.81
CA SER A 102 -25.11 8.33 -7.66
C SER A 102 -25.40 9.81 -7.39
N ALA A 103 -24.52 10.57 -6.74
CA ALA A 103 -24.66 12.04 -6.72
C ALA A 103 -23.33 12.73 -6.39
N GLY A 104 -22.52 12.99 -7.42
CA GLY A 104 -21.41 13.92 -7.32
C GLY A 104 -21.93 15.35 -7.28
N ALA A 105 -22.21 15.86 -6.09
CA ALA A 105 -22.49 17.28 -5.86
C ALA A 105 -21.58 17.78 -4.74
N GLY A 106 -20.47 18.42 -5.11
CA GLY A 106 -19.54 19.05 -4.16
C GLY A 106 -18.05 18.96 -4.52
N ALA A 107 -17.68 18.24 -5.59
CA ALA A 107 -16.27 17.95 -5.90
C ALA A 107 -15.64 18.83 -7.00
N THR A 108 -16.35 19.79 -7.60
CA THR A 108 -15.76 20.53 -8.74
C THR A 108 -14.74 21.56 -8.29
N GLU A 109 -15.06 22.40 -7.30
CA GLU A 109 -14.22 23.54 -6.89
C GLU A 109 -12.97 23.12 -6.08
N ASP A 110 -13.11 22.14 -5.19
CA ASP A 110 -12.02 21.68 -4.31
C ASP A 110 -10.98 20.80 -5.06
N THR A 111 -11.32 20.25 -6.22
CA THR A 111 -10.37 19.39 -6.97
C THR A 111 -9.25 20.18 -7.62
N GLU A 112 -9.49 21.39 -8.12
CA GLU A 112 -8.44 22.21 -8.72
C GLU A 112 -7.47 22.74 -7.67
N ALA A 113 -7.98 23.23 -6.54
CA ALA A 113 -7.15 23.63 -5.41
C ALA A 113 -6.30 22.47 -4.87
N LYS A 114 -6.88 21.26 -4.78
CA LYS A 114 -6.15 20.04 -4.38
C LYS A 114 -5.11 19.61 -5.43
N LYS A 115 -5.43 19.73 -6.72
CA LYS A 115 -4.48 19.46 -7.82
C LYS A 115 -3.33 20.44 -7.76
N ARG A 116 -3.57 21.74 -7.59
CA ARG A 116 -2.54 22.77 -7.47
C ARG A 116 -1.66 22.57 -6.22
N LYS A 117 -2.26 22.38 -5.03
CA LYS A 117 -1.51 22.07 -3.80
C LYS A 117 -0.71 20.77 -3.88
N ARG A 118 -1.17 19.80 -4.69
CA ARG A 118 -0.41 18.58 -4.98
C ARG A 118 0.73 18.89 -5.95
N ALA A 119 0.45 19.61 -7.03
CA ALA A 119 1.43 20.00 -8.02
C ALA A 119 2.60 20.77 -7.36
N GLU A 120 2.30 21.77 -6.51
CA GLU A 120 3.27 22.49 -5.69
C GLU A 120 4.08 21.58 -4.76
N ARG A 121 3.43 20.66 -4.03
CA ARG A 121 4.13 19.69 -3.16
C ARG A 121 5.08 18.76 -3.91
N PHE A 122 4.74 18.43 -5.15
CA PHE A 122 5.52 17.53 -5.99
C PHE A 122 6.42 18.28 -6.98
N GLY A 123 6.51 19.61 -6.88
CA GLY A 123 7.31 20.45 -7.78
C GLY A 123 6.87 20.36 -9.24
N ILE A 124 5.62 19.96 -9.49
CA ILE A 124 4.99 19.95 -10.80
C ILE A 124 4.32 21.32 -10.91
N VAL A 125 4.97 22.30 -11.51
CA VAL A 125 4.36 23.59 -11.86
C VAL A 125 4.24 23.66 -13.37
#